data_AF-A0A2P5MQP1-F1
#
_entry.id   AF-A0A2P5MQP1-F1
#
_cell.length_a   1.000
_cell.length_b   1.000
_cell.length_c   1.000
_cell.angle_alpha   90.00
_cell.angle_beta   90.00
_cell.angle_gamma   90.00
#
_symmetry.space_group_name_H-M   'P 1'
#
loop_
_entity.id
_entity.type
_entity.pdbx_description
1 polymer ?
#
loop_
_entity_poly.entity_id
_entity_poly.type
_entity_poly.pdbx_seq_one_letter_code
_entity_poly.pdbx_strand_id
1 'polypeptide(L)'
;HTGIYLLLLLQPVFEEALLPRILLGVVGFSTAVYGYFTGLAQTAARNALAYAIAAQLGIMCLEASLGFWQLAAWHLCAHAAVRFWQFLNLPVLQAALDETGARPHTSRPTASRRLFVACLQGFWLDLFIGWTLIRPIRRLSHDLAFFDRHIVDQLTGNPQHRLYLNPVLAQPAGTLGNSGGLPGKLTNSAAAVLQWFDKQLALRGVGKSGIDYGRKLGFIANKIERLLLGPRYLALVVFITLLVAF
;
A
#
# COMPACT_ATOMS: atom_id res chain seq x y z
N HIS A 1 2.33 13.16 3.29
CA HIS A 1 2.70 14.03 4.42
C HIS A 1 4.10 13.74 4.95
N THR A 2 4.42 12.49 5.36
CA THR A 2 5.76 12.13 5.89
C THR A 2 6.92 12.52 4.99
N GLY A 3 6.78 12.40 3.66
CA GLY A 3 7.82 12.82 2.72
C GLY A 3 8.16 14.32 2.76
N ILE A 4 7.14 15.20 2.86
CA ILE A 4 7.36 16.64 2.97
C ILE A 4 7.92 17.00 4.35
N TYR A 5 7.47 16.32 5.41
CA TYR A 5 8.05 16.50 6.73
C TYR A 5 9.54 16.14 6.76
N LEU A 6 9.92 15.01 6.15
CA LEU A 6 11.32 14.62 6.00
C LEU A 6 12.10 15.66 5.20
N LEU A 7 11.51 16.18 4.13
CA LEU A 7 12.12 17.21 3.30
C LEU A 7 12.42 18.50 4.08
N LEU A 8 11.49 18.94 4.95
CA LEU A 8 11.71 20.08 5.85
C LEU A 8 12.83 19.80 6.86
N LEU A 9 12.93 18.57 7.37
CA LEU A 9 14.04 18.16 8.26
C LEU A 9 15.40 18.18 7.55
N LEU A 10 15.41 17.89 6.25
CA LEU A 10 16.59 17.91 5.40
C LEU A 10 16.89 19.28 4.80
N GLN A 11 16.18 20.35 5.20
CA GLN A 11 16.43 21.73 4.77
C GLN A 11 17.93 22.09 4.69
N PRO A 12 18.75 21.93 5.75
CA PRO A 12 20.16 22.34 5.68
C PRO A 12 20.94 21.59 4.60
N VAL A 13 20.58 20.33 4.31
CA VAL A 13 21.23 19.54 3.26
C VAL A 13 20.87 20.08 1.86
N PHE A 14 19.61 20.48 1.66
CA PHE A 14 19.14 21.02 0.38
C PHE A 14 19.56 22.48 0.14
N GLU A 15 19.90 23.23 1.17
CA GLU A 15 20.46 24.57 1.04
C GLU A 15 21.93 24.55 0.58
N GLU A 16 22.71 23.60 1.07
CA GLU A 16 24.12 23.41 0.67
C GLU A 16 24.25 22.78 -0.74
N ALA A 17 23.28 21.97 -1.16
CA ALA A 17 23.33 21.23 -2.42
C ALA A 17 22.34 21.76 -3.47
N LEU A 18 22.83 22.61 -4.39
CA LEU A 18 22.02 23.24 -5.44
C LEU A 18 21.40 22.23 -6.43
N LEU A 19 22.16 21.21 -6.84
CA LEU A 19 21.70 20.20 -7.81
C LEU A 19 20.45 19.43 -7.33
N PRO A 20 20.46 18.80 -6.13
CA PRO A 20 19.28 18.18 -5.55
C PRO A 20 18.10 19.13 -5.40
N ARG A 21 18.35 20.40 -5.05
CA ARG A 21 17.31 21.42 -4.89
C ARG A 21 16.61 21.75 -6.20
N ILE A 22 17.36 21.88 -7.30
CA ILE A 22 16.80 22.10 -8.64
C ILE A 22 15.99 20.88 -9.09
N LEU A 23 16.55 19.68 -8.93
CA LEU A 23 15.86 18.43 -9.30
C LEU A 23 14.53 18.28 -8.55
N LEU A 24 14.52 18.55 -7.25
CA LEU A 24 13.31 18.57 -6.43
C LEU A 24 12.26 19.54 -6.98
N GLY A 25 12.67 20.72 -7.43
CA GLY A 25 11.77 21.72 -8.01
C GLY A 25 11.17 21.26 -9.33
N VAL A 26 11.98 20.70 -10.23
CA VAL A 26 11.52 20.16 -11.52
C VAL A 26 10.53 19.01 -11.31
N VAL A 27 10.83 18.10 -10.37
CA VAL A 27 9.94 16.98 -10.04
C VAL A 27 8.65 17.47 -9.36
N GLY A 28 8.76 18.41 -8.41
CA GLY A 28 7.61 19.01 -7.73
C GLY A 28 6.68 19.74 -8.70
N PHE A 29 7.22 20.60 -9.55
CA PHE A 29 6.46 21.33 -10.58
C PHE A 29 5.78 20.39 -11.57
N SER A 30 6.51 19.42 -12.12
CA SER A 30 5.94 18.46 -13.07
C SER A 30 4.82 17.62 -12.42
N THR A 31 4.98 17.22 -11.15
CA THR A 31 3.94 16.52 -10.37
C THR A 31 2.72 17.41 -10.13
N ALA A 32 2.90 18.69 -9.81
CA ALA A 32 1.80 19.63 -9.61
C ALA A 32 0.96 19.81 -10.88
N VAL A 33 1.64 20.06 -12.00
CA VAL A 33 1.01 20.22 -13.32
C VAL A 33 0.29 18.94 -13.73
N TYR A 34 0.97 17.79 -13.60
CA TYR A 34 0.40 16.49 -13.93
C TYR A 34 -0.86 16.19 -13.10
N GLY A 35 -0.79 16.33 -11.78
CA GLY A 35 -1.92 16.06 -10.89
C GLY A 35 -3.11 16.99 -11.15
N TYR A 36 -2.86 18.25 -11.48
CA TYR A 36 -3.92 19.19 -11.82
C TYR A 36 -4.68 18.78 -13.09
N PHE A 37 -3.98 18.55 -14.20
CA PHE A 37 -4.61 18.19 -15.47
C PHE A 37 -5.28 16.81 -15.43
N THR A 38 -4.60 15.81 -14.85
CA THR A 38 -5.17 14.46 -14.73
C THR A 38 -6.35 14.40 -13.78
N GLY A 39 -6.32 15.17 -12.69
CA GLY A 39 -7.42 15.29 -11.73
C GLY A 39 -8.69 15.85 -12.36
N LEU A 40 -8.59 16.84 -13.25
CA LEU A 40 -9.73 17.44 -13.94
C LEU A 40 -10.48 16.48 -14.87
N ALA A 41 -9.81 15.44 -15.39
CA ALA A 41 -10.48 14.48 -16.26
C ALA A 41 -11.00 13.23 -15.54
N GLN A 42 -10.73 13.09 -14.24
CA GLN A 42 -11.26 11.96 -13.48
C GLN A 42 -12.78 12.08 -13.33
N THR A 43 -13.49 11.03 -13.72
CA THR A 43 -14.94 10.93 -13.54
C THR A 43 -15.33 10.46 -12.14
N ALA A 44 -14.41 9.75 -11.46
CA ALA A 44 -14.61 9.27 -10.10
C ALA A 44 -14.02 10.26 -9.08
N ALA A 45 -14.85 10.73 -8.15
CA ALA A 45 -14.46 11.72 -7.13
C ALA A 45 -13.26 11.26 -6.27
N ARG A 46 -13.18 9.96 -5.95
CA ARG A 46 -12.06 9.39 -5.19
C ARG A 46 -10.72 9.52 -5.93
N ASN A 47 -10.72 9.29 -7.24
CA ASN A 47 -9.53 9.41 -8.07
C ASN A 47 -9.16 10.88 -8.26
N ALA A 48 -10.14 11.74 -8.54
CA ALA A 48 -9.93 13.18 -8.63
C ALA A 48 -9.27 13.75 -7.36
N LEU A 49 -9.74 13.29 -6.19
CA LEU A 49 -9.18 13.68 -4.89
C LEU A 49 -7.73 13.22 -4.73
N ALA A 50 -7.40 12.00 -5.16
CA ALA A 50 -6.03 11.47 -5.09
C ALA A 50 -5.06 12.31 -5.92
N TYR A 51 -5.44 12.67 -7.16
CA TYR A 51 -4.63 13.55 -8.01
C TYR A 51 -4.52 14.97 -7.46
N ALA A 52 -5.57 15.49 -6.83
CA ALA A 52 -5.51 16.79 -6.14
C ALA A 52 -4.52 16.75 -4.97
N ILE A 53 -4.44 15.65 -4.21
CA ILE A 53 -3.43 15.47 -3.15
C ILE A 53 -2.02 15.43 -3.74
N ALA A 54 -1.82 14.68 -4.82
CA ALA A 54 -0.53 14.61 -5.52
C ALA A 54 -0.09 16.00 -6.01
N ALA A 55 -1.03 16.78 -6.56
CA ALA A 55 -0.73 18.14 -7.01
C ALA A 55 -0.30 19.06 -5.86
N GLN A 56 -0.99 19.00 -4.71
CA GLN A 56 -0.65 19.77 -3.50
C GLN A 56 0.72 19.38 -2.94
N LEU A 57 1.06 18.10 -2.92
CA LEU A 57 2.40 17.63 -2.54
C LEU A 57 3.47 18.14 -3.52
N GLY A 58 3.18 18.16 -4.81
CA GLY A 58 4.08 18.72 -5.83
C GLY A 58 4.35 20.21 -5.61
N ILE A 59 3.33 20.99 -5.25
CA ILE A 59 3.47 22.41 -4.91
C ILE A 59 4.35 22.59 -3.67
N MET A 60 4.14 21.80 -2.61
CA MET A 60 4.98 21.86 -1.41
C MET A 60 6.46 21.54 -1.71
N CYS A 61 6.74 20.57 -2.58
CA CYS A 61 8.10 20.27 -3.05
C CYS A 61 8.71 21.43 -3.84
N LEU A 62 7.91 22.11 -4.67
CA LEU A 62 8.35 23.26 -5.45
C LEU A 62 8.66 24.47 -4.55
N GLU A 63 7.80 24.76 -3.58
CA GLU A 63 8.02 25.80 -2.57
C GLU A 63 9.34 25.58 -1.81
N ALA A 64 9.56 24.34 -1.35
CA ALA A 64 10.81 23.95 -0.69
C ALA A 64 12.05 24.12 -1.61
N SER A 65 11.94 23.73 -2.89
CA SER A 65 13.02 23.90 -3.88
C SER A 65 13.38 25.37 -4.15
N LEU A 66 12.40 26.27 -4.10
CA LEU A 66 12.62 27.71 -4.28
C LEU A 66 13.24 28.35 -3.02
N GLY A 67 13.38 27.60 -1.92
CA GLY A 67 13.87 28.09 -0.63
C GLY A 67 12.78 28.67 0.26
N PHE A 68 11.50 28.53 -0.12
CA PHE A 68 10.37 28.99 0.69
C PHE A 68 9.97 27.92 1.73
N TRP A 69 10.91 27.49 2.55
CA TRP A 69 10.72 26.43 3.54
C TRP A 69 9.60 26.72 4.54
N GLN A 70 9.52 27.96 5.01
CA GLN A 70 8.47 28.37 5.93
C GLN A 70 7.09 28.30 5.27
N LEU A 71 6.98 28.68 3.99
CA LEU A 71 5.74 28.59 3.22
C LEU A 71 5.33 27.12 3.04
N ALA A 72 6.28 26.25 2.67
CA ALA A 72 6.03 24.81 2.53
C ALA A 72 5.56 24.17 3.85
N ALA A 73 6.11 24.60 5.00
CA ALA A 73 5.67 24.15 6.31
C ALA A 73 4.24 24.61 6.64
N TRP A 74 3.93 25.90 6.40
CA TRP A 74 2.56 26.43 6.58
C TRP A 74 1.56 25.73 5.65
N HIS A 75 1.94 25.50 4.41
CA HIS A 75 1.14 24.79 3.43
C HIS A 75 0.88 23.35 3.89
N LEU A 76 1.91 22.62 4.37
CA LEU A 76 1.75 21.28 4.93
C LEU A 76 0.77 21.26 6.11
N CYS A 77 0.89 22.22 7.04
CA CYS A 77 0.00 22.35 8.19
C CYS A 77 -1.45 22.64 7.77
N ALA A 78 -1.66 23.60 6.88
CA ALA A 78 -2.99 23.95 6.36
C ALA A 78 -3.63 22.76 5.63
N HIS A 79 -2.84 22.07 4.79
CA HIS A 79 -3.31 20.89 4.08
C HIS A 79 -3.70 19.76 5.04
N ALA A 80 -2.89 19.49 6.06
CA ALA A 80 -3.20 18.49 7.08
C ALA A 80 -4.47 18.86 7.88
N ALA A 81 -4.63 20.13 8.26
CA ALA A 81 -5.81 20.61 8.97
C ALA A 81 -7.10 20.44 8.15
N VAL A 82 -7.09 20.82 6.87
CA VAL A 82 -8.24 20.63 5.97
C VAL A 82 -8.57 19.15 5.82
N ARG A 83 -7.57 18.28 5.68
CA ARG A 83 -7.77 16.83 5.57
C ARG A 83 -8.34 16.22 6.85
N PHE A 84 -7.85 16.67 8.00
CA PHE A 84 -8.37 16.25 9.29
C PHE A 84 -9.82 16.70 9.48
N TRP A 85 -10.14 17.96 9.13
CA TRP A 85 -11.51 18.46 9.16
C TRP A 85 -12.43 17.67 8.24
N GLN A 86 -12.00 17.33 7.02
CA GLN A 86 -12.77 16.47 6.11
C GLN A 86 -13.02 15.09 6.71
N PHE A 87 -12.02 14.48 7.35
CA PHE A 87 -12.16 13.19 8.02
C PHE A 87 -13.21 13.23 9.15
N LEU A 88 -13.24 14.30 9.93
CA LEU A 88 -14.23 14.48 11.02
C LEU A 88 -15.65 14.73 10.51
N ASN A 89 -15.81 15.47 9.41
CA ASN A 89 -17.13 15.87 8.91
C ASN A 89 -17.76 14.83 7.98
N LEU A 90 -16.96 13.94 7.38
CA LEU A 90 -17.43 12.92 6.45
C LEU A 90 -18.58 12.04 7.01
N PRO A 91 -18.51 11.48 8.25
CA PRO A 91 -19.58 10.63 8.77
C PRO A 91 -20.89 11.40 9.03
N VAL A 92 -20.80 12.66 9.47
CA VAL A 92 -21.97 13.52 9.70
C VAL A 92 -22.66 13.85 8.38
N LEU A 93 -21.87 14.19 7.35
CA LEU A 93 -22.39 14.46 6.02
C LEU A 93 -23.00 13.21 5.37
N GLN A 94 -22.37 12.05 5.56
CA GLN A 94 -22.88 10.78 5.05
C GLN A 94 -24.24 10.43 5.69
N ALA A 95 -24.36 10.55 7.01
CA ALA A 95 -25.62 10.33 7.72
C ALA A 95 -26.73 11.27 7.22
N ALA A 96 -26.43 12.56 7.03
CA ALA A 96 -27.39 13.53 6.49
C ALA A 96 -27.82 13.20 5.05
N LEU A 97 -26.89 12.77 4.19
CA LEU A 97 -27.19 12.39 2.81
C LEU A 97 -28.03 11.10 2.72
N ASP A 98 -27.76 10.13 3.59
CA ASP A 98 -28.53 8.89 3.70
C ASP A 98 -29.98 9.17 4.13
N GLU A 99 -30.20 10.15 5.01
CA GLU A 99 -31.54 10.60 5.42
C GLU A 99 -32.30 11.37 4.33
N THR A 100 -31.60 12.16 3.51
CA THR A 100 -32.24 13.04 2.51
C THR A 100 -32.48 12.35 1.16
N GLY A 101 -31.90 11.16 0.93
CA GLY A 101 -32.03 10.41 -0.34
C GLY A 101 -31.47 11.13 -1.57
N ALA A 102 -30.65 12.16 -1.37
CA ALA A 102 -30.17 13.05 -2.42
C ALA A 102 -29.17 12.32 -3.34
N ARG A 103 -29.51 12.18 -4.62
CA ARG A 103 -28.61 11.62 -5.64
C ARG A 103 -27.65 12.70 -6.13
N PRO A 104 -26.34 12.41 -6.28
CA PRO A 104 -25.40 13.39 -6.79
C PRO A 104 -25.73 13.77 -8.25
N HIS A 105 -25.89 15.07 -8.50
CA HIS A 105 -26.11 15.63 -9.85
C HIS A 105 -24.80 15.66 -10.64
N THR A 106 -24.76 14.94 -11.77
CA THR A 106 -23.59 14.88 -12.65
C THR A 106 -23.65 15.99 -13.70
N SER A 107 -23.20 17.19 -13.36
CA SER A 107 -22.95 18.23 -14.39
C SER A 107 -21.63 17.93 -15.11
N ARG A 108 -21.71 17.69 -16.42
CA ARG A 108 -20.58 17.29 -17.27
C ARG A 108 -19.83 18.55 -17.73
N PRO A 109 -18.55 18.77 -17.39
CA PRO A 109 -17.82 19.91 -17.91
C PRO A 109 -17.43 19.65 -19.36
N THR A 110 -17.78 20.56 -20.25
CA THR A 110 -17.44 20.52 -21.68
C THR A 110 -16.00 20.94 -21.91
N ALA A 111 -15.03 20.13 -21.45
CA ALA A 111 -13.61 20.34 -21.71
C ALA A 111 -13.15 19.48 -22.90
N SER A 112 -12.17 19.98 -23.68
CA SER A 112 -11.79 19.43 -24.98
C SER A 112 -11.60 17.91 -24.96
N ARG A 113 -12.30 17.21 -25.88
CA ARG A 113 -12.42 15.75 -25.92
C ARG A 113 -11.07 15.01 -25.93
N ARG A 114 -10.02 15.62 -26.49
CA ARG A 114 -8.67 15.03 -26.57
C ARG A 114 -7.90 15.12 -25.24
N LEU A 115 -7.95 16.27 -24.57
CA LEU A 115 -7.34 16.43 -23.24
C LEU A 115 -8.04 15.55 -22.19
N PHE A 116 -9.36 15.44 -22.30
CA PHE A 116 -10.17 14.57 -21.46
C PHE A 116 -9.80 13.09 -21.62
N VAL A 117 -9.64 12.60 -22.86
CA VAL A 117 -9.22 11.21 -23.14
C VAL A 117 -7.78 10.95 -22.68
N ALA A 118 -6.86 11.89 -22.91
CA ALA A 118 -5.45 11.74 -22.50
C ALA A 118 -5.28 11.64 -20.97
N CYS A 119 -6.06 12.42 -20.23
CA CYS A 119 -6.05 12.39 -18.76
C CYS A 119 -6.81 11.17 -18.19
N LEU A 120 -7.86 10.68 -18.86
CA LEU A 120 -8.53 9.42 -18.52
C LEU A 120 -7.57 8.21 -18.61
N GLN A 121 -6.60 8.25 -19.52
CA GLN A 121 -5.63 7.18 -19.74
C GLN A 121 -4.40 7.27 -18.83
N GLY A 122 -4.42 8.09 -17.78
CA GLY A 122 -3.27 8.24 -16.86
C GLY A 122 -2.01 8.77 -17.55
N PHE A 123 -2.21 9.52 -18.65
CA PHE A 123 -1.16 10.17 -19.44
C PHE A 123 0.09 9.29 -19.66
N TRP A 124 -0.06 8.10 -20.24
CA TRP A 124 1.07 7.22 -20.61
C TRP A 124 2.00 6.80 -19.44
N LEU A 125 1.74 7.24 -18.20
CA LEU A 125 2.61 7.05 -17.04
C LEU A 125 2.44 5.63 -16.48
N ASP A 126 1.23 5.08 -16.55
CA ASP A 126 0.99 3.65 -16.31
C ASP A 126 1.73 2.76 -17.31
N LEU A 127 1.83 3.19 -18.58
CA LEU A 127 2.62 2.50 -19.59
C LEU A 127 4.13 2.62 -19.31
N PHE A 128 4.58 3.79 -18.87
CA PHE A 128 5.98 4.06 -18.55
C PHE A 128 6.43 3.30 -17.29
N ILE A 129 5.66 3.30 -16.20
CA ILE A 129 5.96 2.52 -14.99
C ILE A 129 5.97 1.02 -15.32
N GLY A 130 5.00 0.57 -16.10
CA GLY A 130 4.94 -0.82 -16.56
C GLY A 130 6.15 -1.22 -17.40
N TRP A 131 6.60 -0.34 -18.30
CA TRP A 131 7.73 -0.61 -19.18
C TRP A 131 9.09 -0.49 -18.48
N THR A 132 9.30 0.56 -17.70
CA THR A 132 10.59 0.93 -17.10
C THR A 132 10.85 0.21 -15.78
N LEU A 133 9.81 -0.09 -14.99
CA LEU A 133 9.95 -0.67 -13.65
C LEU A 133 9.51 -2.12 -13.59
N ILE A 134 8.32 -2.44 -14.13
CA ILE A 134 7.73 -3.77 -13.96
C ILE A 134 8.39 -4.82 -14.87
N ARG A 135 8.67 -4.49 -16.15
CA ARG A 135 9.32 -5.43 -17.08
C ARG A 135 10.72 -5.89 -16.64
N PRO A 136 11.64 -5.03 -16.20
CA PRO A 136 12.97 -5.50 -15.76
C PRO A 136 12.89 -6.32 -14.47
N ILE A 137 12.03 -5.95 -13.52
CA ILE A 137 11.81 -6.74 -12.29
C ILE A 137 11.26 -8.13 -12.63
N ARG A 138 10.33 -8.21 -13.58
CA ARG A 138 9.75 -9.50 -14.00
C ARG A 138 10.76 -10.37 -14.77
N ARG A 139 11.67 -9.77 -15.55
CA ARG A 139 12.79 -10.49 -16.18
C ARG A 139 13.75 -11.04 -15.13
N LEU A 140 14.14 -10.21 -14.17
CA LEU A 140 15.01 -10.62 -13.05
C LEU A 140 14.41 -11.77 -12.24
N SER A 141 13.11 -11.71 -11.95
CA SER A 141 12.39 -12.80 -11.27
C SER A 141 12.38 -14.10 -12.08
N HIS A 142 12.26 -14.01 -13.41
CA HIS A 142 12.32 -15.17 -14.28
C HIS A 142 13.73 -15.78 -14.37
N ASP A 143 14.75 -14.93 -14.38
CA ASP A 143 16.16 -15.33 -14.39
C ASP A 143 16.56 -15.98 -13.06
N LEU A 144 16.10 -15.45 -11.92
CA LEU A 144 16.24 -16.11 -10.62
C LEU A 144 15.56 -17.48 -10.60
N ALA A 145 14.35 -17.58 -11.15
CA ALA A 145 13.64 -18.85 -11.25
C ALA A 145 14.31 -19.85 -12.21
N PHE A 146 15.04 -19.37 -13.22
CA PHE A 146 15.85 -20.23 -14.09
C PHE A 146 17.11 -20.72 -13.38
N PHE A 147 17.80 -19.84 -12.66
CA PHE A 147 18.97 -20.16 -11.85
C PHE A 147 18.64 -21.19 -10.75
N ASP A 148 17.49 -21.02 -10.08
CA ASP A 148 16.96 -21.96 -9.11
C ASP A 148 16.77 -23.35 -9.73
N ARG A 149 16.09 -23.42 -10.88
CA ARG A 149 15.82 -24.68 -11.58
C ARG A 149 17.03 -25.36 -12.22
N HIS A 150 18.05 -24.60 -12.62
CA HIS A 150 19.22 -25.17 -13.31
C HIS A 150 20.38 -25.47 -12.37
N ILE A 151 20.58 -24.65 -11.33
CA ILE A 151 21.76 -24.77 -10.47
C ILE A 151 21.38 -25.35 -9.12
N VAL A 152 20.31 -24.85 -8.50
CA VAL A 152 19.89 -25.33 -7.17
C VAL A 152 19.33 -26.74 -7.26
N ASP A 153 18.46 -27.02 -8.25
CA ASP A 153 17.89 -28.37 -8.43
C ASP A 153 18.93 -29.42 -8.85
N GLN A 154 19.94 -29.05 -9.65
CA GLN A 154 21.03 -29.96 -10.02
C GLN A 154 21.96 -30.27 -8.83
N LEU A 155 22.21 -29.30 -7.96
CA LEU A 155 23.04 -29.48 -6.76
C LEU A 155 22.28 -30.19 -5.62
N THR A 156 20.96 -30.07 -5.56
CA THR A 156 20.12 -30.68 -4.49
C THR A 156 19.43 -31.98 -4.91
N GLY A 157 19.46 -32.34 -6.20
CA GLY A 157 18.99 -33.63 -6.71
C GLY A 157 17.48 -33.87 -6.55
N ASN A 158 16.65 -32.82 -6.62
CA ASN A 158 15.23 -32.91 -6.30
C ASN A 158 14.32 -32.84 -7.56
N PRO A 159 13.68 -33.95 -8.01
CA PRO A 159 12.84 -33.95 -9.21
C PRO A 159 11.38 -33.48 -8.99
N GLN A 160 11.04 -32.83 -7.88
CA GLN A 160 9.64 -32.62 -7.49
C GLN A 160 8.91 -31.42 -8.11
N HIS A 161 9.58 -30.52 -8.85
CA HIS A 161 8.89 -29.35 -9.42
C HIS A 161 8.15 -29.59 -10.75
N ARG A 162 8.27 -30.79 -11.35
CA ARG A 162 7.54 -31.15 -12.59
C ARG A 162 6.03 -31.39 -12.38
N LEU A 163 5.55 -31.51 -11.14
CA LEU A 163 4.19 -31.99 -10.85
C LEU A 163 3.12 -30.89 -10.74
N TYR A 164 3.47 -29.61 -10.70
CA TYR A 164 2.50 -28.52 -10.43
C TYR A 164 1.90 -27.85 -11.67
N LEU A 165 2.35 -28.18 -12.88
CA LEU A 165 1.92 -27.50 -14.12
C LEU A 165 0.95 -28.30 -15.00
N ASN A 166 0.58 -29.54 -14.63
CA ASN A 166 -0.35 -30.31 -15.46
C ASN A 166 -1.27 -31.22 -14.62
N PRO A 167 -2.43 -30.72 -14.17
CA PRO A 167 -3.37 -31.53 -13.38
C PRO A 167 -4.06 -32.66 -14.18
N VAL A 168 -3.76 -32.82 -15.48
CA VAL A 168 -4.39 -33.82 -16.37
C VAL A 168 -3.60 -35.15 -16.43
N LEU A 169 -2.35 -35.21 -15.97
CA LEU A 169 -1.52 -36.43 -16.04
C LEU A 169 -1.32 -37.14 -14.70
N ALA A 170 -2.15 -36.85 -13.70
CA ALA A 170 -2.15 -37.59 -12.43
C ALA A 170 -2.71 -39.01 -12.62
N GLN A 171 -1.91 -39.91 -13.19
CA GLN A 171 -2.07 -41.35 -12.99
C GLN A 171 -1.21 -41.78 -11.79
N PRO A 172 -1.70 -42.70 -10.94
CA PRO A 172 -0.99 -43.16 -9.77
C PRO A 172 0.07 -44.18 -10.21
N ALA A 173 1.27 -43.72 -10.51
CA ALA A 173 2.41 -44.61 -10.65
C ALA A 173 2.93 -44.97 -9.26
N GLY A 174 2.38 -46.06 -8.74
CA GLY A 174 2.92 -46.73 -7.57
C GLY A 174 4.39 -47.12 -7.76
N THR A 175 5.02 -47.33 -6.60
CA THR A 175 6.25 -48.11 -6.40
C THR A 175 7.46 -47.69 -7.22
N LEU A 176 8.28 -46.77 -6.69
CA LEU A 176 9.73 -46.82 -6.89
C LEU A 176 10.44 -46.04 -5.78
N GLY A 177 11.35 -46.73 -5.09
CA GLY A 177 12.43 -46.08 -4.35
C GLY A 177 12.36 -46.20 -2.83
N ASN A 178 12.44 -47.41 -2.31
CA ASN A 178 12.92 -47.67 -0.95
C ASN A 178 14.40 -47.20 -0.84
N SER A 179 14.65 -45.94 -0.50
CA SER A 179 16.00 -45.45 -0.19
C SER A 179 16.24 -45.43 1.31
N GLY A 180 16.68 -46.58 1.84
CA GLY A 180 16.95 -46.84 3.26
C GLY A 180 18.19 -46.15 3.84
N GLY A 181 18.35 -44.85 3.63
CA GLY A 181 19.45 -44.05 4.19
C GLY A 181 19.02 -43.19 5.39
N LEU A 182 19.94 -42.99 6.34
CA LEU A 182 19.85 -42.00 7.43
C LEU A 182 19.41 -40.58 6.97
N PRO A 183 19.93 -40.03 5.84
CA PRO A 183 19.43 -38.74 5.31
C PRO A 183 18.01 -38.83 4.72
N GLY A 184 17.57 -40.00 4.26
CA GLY A 184 16.20 -40.24 3.79
C GLY A 184 15.16 -40.25 4.92
N LYS A 185 15.55 -40.75 6.10
CA LYS A 185 14.70 -40.70 7.30
C LYS A 185 14.57 -39.28 7.85
N LEU A 186 15.64 -38.48 7.79
CA LEU A 186 15.60 -37.07 8.20
C LEU A 186 14.73 -36.23 7.26
N THR A 187 14.82 -36.46 5.95
CA THR A 187 13.98 -35.77 4.97
C THR A 187 12.52 -36.21 5.05
N ASN A 188 12.23 -37.49 5.29
CA ASN A 188 10.86 -37.94 5.54
C ASN A 188 10.29 -37.41 6.87
N SER A 189 11.10 -37.31 7.93
CA SER A 189 10.67 -36.68 9.17
C SER A 189 10.46 -35.17 8.99
N ALA A 190 11.33 -34.50 8.25
CA ALA A 190 11.18 -33.08 7.93
C ALA A 190 9.93 -32.82 7.06
N ALA A 191 9.68 -33.65 6.06
CA ALA A 191 8.50 -33.60 5.23
C ALA A 191 7.23 -33.89 6.04
N ALA A 192 7.26 -34.86 6.96
CA ALA A 192 6.15 -35.15 7.87
C ALA A 192 5.86 -33.99 8.83
N VAL A 193 6.90 -33.31 9.34
CA VAL A 193 6.75 -32.11 10.18
C VAL A 193 6.22 -30.93 9.36
N LEU A 194 6.68 -30.75 8.12
CA LEU A 194 6.18 -29.71 7.22
C LEU A 194 4.72 -29.96 6.82
N GLN A 195 4.36 -31.20 6.50
CA GLN A 195 2.97 -31.60 6.21
C GLN A 195 2.07 -31.47 7.43
N TRP A 196 2.58 -31.76 8.62
CA TRP A 196 1.86 -31.52 9.86
C TRP A 196 1.63 -30.03 10.08
N PHE A 197 2.64 -29.18 9.86
CA PHE A 197 2.52 -27.72 9.91
C PHE A 197 1.53 -27.18 8.88
N ASP A 198 1.58 -27.69 7.65
CA ASP A 198 0.69 -27.29 6.57
C ASP A 198 -0.74 -27.74 6.84
N LYS A 199 -0.96 -28.94 7.40
CA LYS A 199 -2.29 -29.33 7.91
C LYS A 199 -2.76 -28.44 9.08
N GLN A 200 -1.85 -28.04 9.97
CA GLN A 200 -2.17 -27.16 11.10
C GLN A 200 -2.49 -25.72 10.67
N LEU A 201 -1.86 -25.24 9.59
CA LEU A 201 -2.08 -23.90 9.01
C LEU A 201 -3.25 -23.89 8.01
N ALA A 202 -3.40 -24.94 7.21
CA ALA A 202 -4.50 -25.11 6.26
C ALA A 202 -5.85 -25.30 6.97
N LEU A 203 -5.88 -25.94 8.15
CA LEU A 203 -7.07 -25.98 9.01
C LEU A 203 -7.28 -24.71 9.85
N ARG A 204 -6.34 -23.75 9.81
CA ARG A 204 -6.55 -22.36 10.27
C ARG A 204 -6.85 -21.40 9.11
N GLY A 205 -6.90 -21.90 7.88
CA GLY A 205 -7.53 -21.25 6.75
C GLY A 205 -9.05 -21.19 6.93
N VAL A 206 -9.53 -20.11 7.54
CA VAL A 206 -10.82 -19.45 7.26
C VAL A 206 -11.99 -20.40 6.97
N GLY A 207 -12.23 -21.36 7.87
CA GLY A 207 -13.45 -22.18 7.87
C GLY A 207 -14.28 -21.83 9.10
N LYS A 208 -15.46 -21.20 8.91
CA LYS A 208 -16.56 -20.86 9.86
C LYS A 208 -16.20 -20.39 11.30
N SER A 209 -15.32 -21.08 12.03
CA SER A 209 -14.80 -20.70 13.35
C SER A 209 -13.96 -19.40 13.36
N GLY A 210 -13.31 -19.04 12.26
CA GLY A 210 -12.55 -17.76 12.17
C GLY A 210 -13.45 -16.53 12.25
N ILE A 211 -14.69 -16.64 11.76
CA ILE A 211 -15.69 -15.57 11.80
C ILE A 211 -16.23 -15.38 13.22
N ASP A 212 -16.44 -16.48 13.96
CA ASP A 212 -16.87 -16.41 15.37
C ASP A 212 -15.75 -15.93 16.31
N TYR A 213 -14.50 -16.29 16.02
CA TYR A 213 -13.35 -15.78 16.77
C TYR A 213 -13.13 -14.29 16.50
N GLY A 214 -13.31 -13.84 15.25
CA GLY A 214 -13.31 -12.41 14.89
C GLY A 214 -14.44 -11.64 15.57
N ARG A 215 -15.63 -12.23 15.69
CA ARG A 215 -16.77 -11.60 16.39
C ARG A 215 -16.55 -11.52 17.91
N LYS A 216 -15.95 -12.55 18.53
CA LYS A 216 -15.53 -12.52 19.95
C LYS A 216 -14.41 -11.50 20.20
N LEU A 217 -13.41 -11.44 19.31
CA LEU A 217 -12.34 -10.45 19.39
C LEU A 217 -12.86 -9.03 19.22
N GLY A 218 -13.80 -8.80 18.29
CA GLY A 218 -14.48 -7.52 18.13
C GLY A 218 -15.26 -7.11 19.38
N PHE A 219 -15.92 -8.06 20.05
CA PHE A 219 -16.64 -7.78 21.29
C PHE A 219 -15.70 -7.44 22.46
N ILE A 220 -14.55 -8.12 22.55
CA ILE A 220 -13.51 -7.84 23.55
C ILE A 220 -12.86 -6.48 23.27
N ALA A 221 -12.54 -6.18 22.01
CA ALA A 221 -11.97 -4.89 21.60
C ALA A 221 -12.92 -3.73 21.91
N ASN A 222 -14.21 -3.85 21.59
CA ASN A 222 -15.22 -2.83 21.87
C ASN A 222 -15.47 -2.68 23.39
N LYS A 223 -15.33 -3.75 24.18
CA LYS A 223 -15.41 -3.67 25.64
C LYS A 223 -14.20 -2.97 26.25
N ILE A 224 -13.00 -3.21 25.72
CA ILE A 224 -11.76 -2.53 26.12
C ILE A 224 -11.82 -1.05 25.72
N GLU A 225 -12.31 -0.74 24.53
CA GLU A 225 -12.52 0.62 24.04
C GLU A 225 -13.52 1.39 24.92
N ARG A 226 -14.64 0.77 25.31
CA ARG A 226 -15.59 1.37 26.27
C ARG A 226 -15.02 1.56 27.68
N LEU A 227 -14.09 0.69 28.11
CA LEU A 227 -13.39 0.85 29.38
C LEU A 227 -12.34 1.98 29.29
N LEU A 228 -11.64 2.12 28.17
CA LEU A 228 -10.64 3.17 27.92
C LEU A 228 -11.27 4.55 27.69
N LEU A 229 -12.41 4.62 26.99
CA LEU A 229 -13.19 5.84 26.76
C LEU A 229 -14.05 6.22 27.98
N GLY A 230 -14.03 5.43 29.05
CA GLY A 230 -14.64 5.80 30.31
C GLY A 230 -13.98 7.08 30.86
N PRO A 231 -14.75 8.09 31.29
CA PRO A 231 -14.24 9.40 31.69
C PRO A 231 -13.19 9.34 32.82
N ARG A 232 -13.20 8.25 33.61
CA ARG A 232 -12.23 7.98 34.68
C ARG A 232 -10.86 7.50 34.18
N TYR A 233 -10.81 6.72 33.12
CA TYR A 233 -9.56 6.13 32.61
C TYR A 233 -8.89 7.02 31.58
N LEU A 234 -9.66 7.80 30.82
CA LEU A 234 -9.12 8.80 29.90
C LEU A 234 -8.34 9.89 30.65
N ALA A 235 -8.86 10.36 31.80
CA ALA A 235 -8.14 11.29 32.66
C ALA A 235 -6.84 10.70 33.21
N LEU A 236 -6.83 9.41 33.59
CA LEU A 236 -5.64 8.71 34.08
C LEU A 236 -4.59 8.52 32.98
N VAL A 237 -4.99 8.16 31.76
CA VAL A 237 -4.07 8.04 30.62
C VAL A 237 -3.46 9.39 30.28
N VAL A 238 -4.27 10.46 30.21
CA VAL A 238 -3.78 11.83 29.98
C VAL A 238 -2.81 12.27 31.07
N PHE A 239 -3.11 11.98 32.33
CA PHE A 239 -2.24 12.32 33.46
C PHE A 239 -0.91 11.55 33.44
N ILE A 240 -0.93 10.25 33.13
CA ILE A 240 0.28 9.44 32.97
C ILE A 240 1.11 9.94 31.79
N THR A 241 0.48 10.27 30.66
CA THR A 241 1.22 10.81 29.51
C THR A 241 1.83 12.18 29.80
N LEU A 242 1.16 13.04 30.57
CA LEU A 242 1.72 14.33 30.99
C LEU A 242 2.89 14.16 31.97
N LEU A 243 2.80 13.20 32.89
CA LEU A 243 3.86 12.89 33.87
C LEU A 243 5.08 12.19 33.25
N VAL A 244 4.91 11.55 32.09
CA VAL A 244 6.04 11.00 31.31
C VAL A 244 6.64 12.06 30.38
N ALA A 245 5.86 13.08 29.99
CA ALA A 245 6.29 14.12 29.07
C ALA A 245 6.97 15.32 29.75
N PHE A 246 6.87 15.45 31.08
CA PHE A 246 7.46 16.51 31.90
C PHE A 246 8.15 15.91 33.14
#